data_AF-A0A820GAI6-F1
#
_entry.id   AF-A0A820GAI6-F1
#
_cell.length_a   1.000
_cell.length_b   1.000
_cell.length_c   1.000
_cell.angle_alpha   90.00
_cell.angle_beta   90.00
_cell.angle_gamma   90.00
#
_symmetry.space_group_name_H-M   'P 1'
#
loop_
_entity.id
_entity.type
_entity.pdbx_description
1 polymer ?
#
loop_
_entity_poly.entity_id
_entity_poly.type
_entity_poly.pdbx_seq_one_letter_code
_entity_poly.pdbx_strand_id
1 'polypeptide(L)'
;MRDLHQNIQQLHDEQLNDKDKPFPSIVYRGQTMTQQDFEIKIQPDKLMSYNNFLSTSELRNVAVGFIRRKLPSDNTKIGVLFIIKIDPSIKSVPYARIAKFSKFPDEKEILFSTHAVFRIRQIKEIQEEEMKIWQVKLTLTSDSIDEKLSALTNQIRMEITGTGWKRMGILLWKMGENDKAEQVFTMLLDQEPDDVNNKAYCYNAMGLMKDKQGQYDVAIDFYEKSLAIREKKSPSESSLIGYFLQQHRSRV
;
A
#
# COMPACT_ATOMS: atom_id res chain seq x y z
N MET A 1 13.37 1.71 -11.84
CA MET A 1 12.51 2.02 -10.67
C MET A 1 13.29 2.03 -9.35
N ARG A 2 14.05 0.96 -8.98
CA ARG A 2 14.93 0.98 -7.79
C ARG A 2 15.91 2.16 -7.77
N ASP A 3 16.48 2.44 -8.94
CA ASP A 3 17.41 3.55 -9.16
C ASP A 3 16.79 4.93 -8.81
N LEU A 4 15.57 5.21 -9.30
CA LEU A 4 14.94 6.52 -9.07
C LEU A 4 14.56 6.77 -7.61
N HIS A 5 14.07 5.75 -6.89
CA HIS A 5 13.80 5.87 -5.46
C HIS A 5 15.07 6.21 -4.66
N GLN A 6 16.17 5.50 -4.97
CA GLN A 6 17.47 5.73 -4.35
C GLN A 6 18.01 7.13 -4.66
N ASN A 7 17.87 7.60 -5.89
CA ASN A 7 18.28 8.95 -6.29
C ASN A 7 17.49 10.03 -5.55
N ILE A 8 16.17 9.86 -5.39
CA ILE A 8 15.35 10.79 -4.60
C ILE A 8 15.76 10.77 -3.14
N GLN A 9 16.06 9.59 -2.56
CA GLN A 9 16.55 9.49 -1.18
C GLN A 9 17.88 10.24 -1.00
N GLN A 10 18.85 10.02 -1.89
CA GLN A 10 20.13 10.71 -1.81
C GLN A 10 19.96 12.23 -1.92
N LEU A 11 19.19 12.70 -2.91
CA LEU A 11 18.91 14.13 -3.08
C LEU A 11 18.16 14.71 -1.88
N HIS A 12 17.23 13.95 -1.28
CA HIS A 12 16.52 14.35 -0.08
C HIS A 12 17.50 14.59 1.07
N ASP A 13 18.39 13.63 1.34
CA ASP A 13 19.37 13.72 2.44
C ASP A 13 20.37 14.86 2.23
N GLU A 14 20.81 15.11 0.99
CA GLU A 14 21.65 16.25 0.63
C GLU A 14 20.92 17.59 0.86
N GLN A 15 19.67 17.70 0.40
CA GLN A 15 18.89 18.95 0.44
C GLN A 15 18.32 19.25 1.82
N LEU A 16 18.04 18.24 2.64
CA LEU A 16 17.50 18.41 3.99
C LEU A 16 18.49 19.11 4.92
N ASN A 17 19.79 18.92 4.68
CA ASN A 17 20.88 19.50 5.47
C ASN A 17 21.32 20.90 4.96
N ASP A 18 20.83 21.34 3.80
CA ASP A 18 21.12 22.65 3.21
C ASP A 18 20.31 23.75 3.93
N LYS A 19 20.96 24.43 4.89
CA LYS A 19 20.35 25.52 5.66
C LYS A 19 20.03 26.75 4.82
N ASP A 20 20.68 26.93 3.67
CA ASP A 20 20.46 28.09 2.80
C ASP A 20 19.21 27.91 1.94
N LYS A 21 18.75 26.67 1.74
CA LYS A 21 17.59 26.32 0.91
C LYS A 21 16.65 25.33 1.60
N PRO A 22 16.04 25.70 2.75
CA PRO A 22 15.12 24.82 3.46
C PRO A 22 13.94 24.43 2.57
N PHE A 23 13.42 23.22 2.73
CA PHE A 23 12.19 22.80 2.08
C PHE A 23 11.00 23.67 2.51
N PRO A 24 10.04 23.96 1.60
CA PRO A 24 8.84 24.70 1.99
C PRO A 24 7.98 23.85 2.93
N SER A 25 7.21 24.47 3.81
CA SER A 25 6.27 23.73 4.66
C SER A 25 5.03 23.25 3.91
N ILE A 26 4.76 23.83 2.73
CA ILE A 26 3.59 23.55 1.90
C ILE A 26 4.02 23.39 0.44
N VAL A 27 3.46 22.37 -0.22
CA VAL A 27 3.55 22.18 -1.67
C VAL A 27 2.15 21.98 -2.25
N TYR A 28 2.03 22.20 -3.55
CA TYR A 28 0.75 22.26 -4.25
C TYR A 28 0.70 21.26 -5.40
N ARG A 29 -0.48 20.69 -5.62
CA ARG A 29 -0.77 19.88 -6.80
C ARG A 29 -2.16 20.15 -7.32
N GLY A 30 -2.27 20.43 -8.62
CA GLY A 30 -3.54 20.60 -9.30
C GLY A 30 -3.87 19.39 -10.16
N GLN A 31 -5.09 18.89 -10.04
CA GLN A 31 -5.57 17.76 -10.82
C GLN A 31 -7.06 17.90 -11.11
N THR A 32 -7.52 17.27 -12.20
CA THR A 32 -8.94 17.09 -12.50
C THR A 32 -9.34 15.63 -12.30
N MET A 33 -10.53 15.38 -11.78
CA MET A 33 -11.10 14.03 -11.62
C MET A 33 -12.62 14.07 -11.78
N THR A 34 -13.26 12.90 -11.90
CA THR A 34 -14.72 12.82 -11.93
C THR A 34 -15.29 13.07 -10.53
N GLN A 35 -16.56 13.50 -10.47
CA GLN A 35 -17.26 13.69 -9.20
C GLN A 35 -17.31 12.39 -8.38
N GLN A 36 -17.61 11.27 -9.03
CA GLN A 36 -17.66 9.96 -8.39
C GLN A 36 -16.31 9.56 -7.78
N ASP A 37 -15.21 9.75 -8.51
CA ASP A 37 -13.87 9.46 -7.99
C ASP A 37 -13.53 10.33 -6.78
N PHE A 38 -13.92 11.60 -6.81
CA PHE A 38 -13.69 12.52 -5.70
C PHE A 38 -14.42 12.08 -4.43
N GLU A 39 -15.70 11.73 -4.53
CA GLU A 39 -16.52 11.31 -3.37
C GLU A 39 -16.01 9.99 -2.77
N ILE A 40 -15.56 9.05 -3.61
CA ILE A 40 -15.03 7.77 -3.15
C ILE A 40 -13.65 7.94 -2.51
N LYS A 41 -12.75 8.69 -3.17
CA LYS A 41 -11.31 8.75 -2.79
C LYS A 41 -11.01 9.85 -1.79
N ILE A 42 -11.75 10.96 -1.79
CA ILE A 42 -11.48 12.15 -0.97
C ILE A 42 -12.55 12.26 0.11
N GLN A 43 -12.25 11.76 1.30
CA GLN A 43 -13.15 11.85 2.45
C GLN A 43 -12.43 12.46 3.66
N PRO A 44 -13.14 13.22 4.52
CA PRO A 44 -12.55 13.82 5.71
C PRO A 44 -11.88 12.77 6.59
N ASP A 45 -10.70 13.11 7.10
CA ASP A 45 -9.92 12.28 8.04
C ASP A 45 -9.53 10.87 7.50
N LYS A 46 -9.65 10.60 6.20
CA LYS A 46 -9.09 9.40 5.57
C LYS A 46 -7.62 9.59 5.19
N LEU A 47 -6.93 8.45 5.05
CA LEU A 47 -5.60 8.37 4.49
C LEU A 47 -5.67 8.28 2.97
N MET A 48 -4.70 8.91 2.31
CA MET A 48 -4.52 8.90 0.88
C MET A 48 -3.05 8.57 0.59
N SER A 49 -2.80 7.64 -0.32
CA SER A 49 -1.45 7.35 -0.81
C SER A 49 -1.41 7.50 -2.32
N TYR A 50 -0.20 7.71 -2.84
CA TYR A 50 0.06 7.64 -4.27
C TYR A 50 0.91 6.40 -4.56
N ASN A 51 0.38 5.52 -5.42
CA ASN A 51 1.05 4.29 -5.84
C ASN A 51 2.23 4.55 -6.80
N ASN A 52 2.38 5.78 -7.28
CA ASN A 52 3.45 6.25 -8.14
C ASN A 52 4.13 7.48 -7.52
N PHE A 53 5.23 7.93 -8.13
CA PHE A 53 5.87 9.20 -7.77
C PHE A 53 4.86 10.36 -7.85
N LEU A 54 4.87 11.21 -6.82
CA LEU A 54 3.97 12.35 -6.72
C LEU A 54 4.74 13.63 -7.02
N SER A 55 4.48 14.20 -8.20
CA SER A 55 5.00 15.52 -8.58
C SER A 55 4.14 16.64 -7.96
N THR A 56 4.80 17.63 -7.38
CA THR A 56 4.20 18.80 -6.72
C THR A 56 5.02 20.05 -7.04
N SER A 57 4.43 21.23 -6.83
CA SER A 57 5.12 22.50 -7.01
C SER A 57 5.14 23.29 -5.70
N GLU A 58 6.21 24.05 -5.46
CA GLU A 58 6.24 25.07 -4.41
C GLU A 58 5.30 26.25 -4.70
N LEU A 59 4.90 26.41 -5.96
CA LEU A 59 4.13 27.55 -6.45
C LEU A 59 2.67 27.18 -6.67
N ARG A 60 1.76 27.83 -5.94
CA ARG A 60 0.32 27.59 -6.02
C ARG A 60 -0.26 27.84 -7.42
N ASN A 61 0.16 28.92 -8.08
CA ASN A 61 -0.31 29.30 -9.41
C ASN A 61 0.03 28.24 -10.48
N VAL A 62 1.15 27.53 -10.34
CA VAL A 62 1.51 26.41 -11.23
C VAL A 62 0.48 25.28 -11.11
N ALA A 63 0.12 24.89 -9.88
CA ALA A 63 -0.90 23.90 -9.61
C ALA A 63 -2.29 24.32 -10.14
N VAL A 64 -2.73 25.55 -9.86
CA VAL A 64 -4.00 26.09 -10.41
C VAL A 64 -3.96 26.10 -11.94
N GLY A 65 -2.82 26.47 -12.55
CA GLY A 65 -2.62 26.44 -13.99
C GLY A 65 -2.75 25.03 -14.59
N PHE A 66 -2.40 23.97 -13.87
CA PHE A 66 -2.65 22.58 -14.31
C PHE A 66 -4.14 22.23 -14.30
N ILE A 67 -4.91 22.72 -13.33
CA ILE A 67 -6.36 22.52 -13.28
C ILE A 67 -7.00 23.23 -14.47
N ARG A 68 -6.73 24.54 -14.64
CA ARG A 68 -7.29 25.36 -15.71
C ARG A 68 -7.08 24.77 -17.10
N ARG A 69 -5.90 24.23 -17.38
CA ARG A 69 -5.57 23.61 -18.68
C ARG A 69 -6.30 22.29 -18.94
N LYS A 70 -6.72 21.58 -17.89
CA LYS A 70 -7.29 20.22 -17.97
C LYS A 70 -8.77 20.16 -17.61
N LEU A 71 -9.33 21.23 -17.04
CA LEU A 71 -10.72 21.30 -16.65
C LEU A 71 -11.56 21.50 -17.92
N PRO A 72 -12.44 20.53 -18.26
CA PRO A 72 -13.26 20.64 -19.45
C PRO A 72 -14.43 21.59 -19.19
N SER A 73 -14.90 22.25 -20.25
CA SER A 73 -16.06 23.18 -20.19
C SER A 73 -17.41 22.47 -20.04
N ASP A 74 -17.45 21.14 -20.18
CA ASP A 74 -18.65 20.31 -20.17
C ASP A 74 -19.07 19.82 -18.77
N ASN A 75 -18.39 20.30 -17.71
CA ASN A 75 -18.61 19.92 -16.31
C ASN A 75 -18.50 18.40 -16.01
N THR A 76 -17.89 17.61 -16.90
CA THR A 76 -17.69 16.15 -16.67
C THR A 76 -16.65 15.85 -15.60
N LYS A 77 -15.80 16.83 -15.29
CA LYS A 77 -14.75 16.74 -14.27
C LYS A 77 -14.78 17.96 -13.38
N ILE A 78 -14.29 17.76 -12.17
CA ILE A 78 -14.04 18.81 -11.20
C ILE A 78 -12.55 19.09 -11.08
N GLY A 79 -12.21 20.34 -10.75
CA GLY A 79 -10.86 20.75 -10.41
C GLY A 79 -10.59 20.52 -8.93
N VAL A 80 -9.43 19.95 -8.60
CA VAL A 80 -9.00 19.71 -7.23
C VAL A 80 -7.61 20.27 -7.03
N LEU A 81 -7.49 21.20 -6.08
CA LEU A 81 -6.24 21.77 -5.61
C LEU A 81 -5.84 21.12 -4.28
N PHE A 82 -4.81 20.29 -4.33
CA PHE A 82 -4.18 19.74 -3.14
C PHE A 82 -3.19 20.72 -2.56
N ILE A 83 -3.35 21.04 -1.27
CA ILE A 83 -2.42 21.81 -0.46
C ILE A 83 -1.80 20.85 0.53
N ILE A 84 -0.54 20.50 0.33
CA ILE A 84 0.12 19.42 1.04
C ILE A 84 1.10 20.02 2.04
N LYS A 85 0.78 19.91 3.33
CA LYS A 85 1.71 20.24 4.40
C LYS A 85 2.73 19.11 4.51
N ILE A 86 4.01 19.46 4.40
CA ILE A 86 5.12 18.53 4.60
C ILE A 86 5.77 18.81 5.96
N ASP A 87 6.29 17.75 6.55
CA ASP A 87 7.04 17.82 7.79
C ASP A 87 8.42 17.18 7.56
N PRO A 88 9.50 17.98 7.49
CA PRO A 88 10.85 17.49 7.28
C PRO A 88 11.36 16.53 8.36
N SER A 89 10.69 16.44 9.53
CA SER A 89 11.03 15.45 10.55
C SER A 89 10.64 14.02 10.14
N ILE A 90 9.74 13.85 9.16
CA ILE A 90 9.32 12.55 8.62
C ILE A 90 10.34 12.05 7.61
N LYS A 91 11.37 11.35 8.09
CA LYS A 91 12.44 10.79 7.25
C LYS A 91 12.01 9.55 6.43
N SER A 92 10.87 8.95 6.75
CA SER A 92 10.41 7.71 6.10
C SER A 92 9.87 7.93 4.69
N VAL A 93 9.63 9.17 4.28
CA VAL A 93 9.12 9.52 2.95
C VAL A 93 10.09 10.47 2.27
N PRO A 94 10.98 9.97 1.39
CA PRO A 94 11.91 10.83 0.68
C PRO A 94 11.21 11.64 -0.41
N TYR A 95 11.59 12.92 -0.48
CA TYR A 95 11.15 13.86 -1.51
C TYR A 95 12.29 14.83 -1.84
N ALA A 96 12.40 15.25 -3.09
CA ALA A 96 13.51 16.10 -3.51
C ALA A 96 13.06 17.16 -4.51
N ARG A 97 13.73 18.31 -4.50
CA ARG A 97 13.68 19.27 -5.60
C ARG A 97 14.41 18.69 -6.79
N ILE A 98 13.73 18.67 -7.93
CA ILE A 98 14.26 18.07 -9.16
C ILE A 98 14.51 19.09 -10.27
N ALA A 99 14.52 20.38 -9.95
CA ALA A 99 14.79 21.47 -10.90
C ALA A 99 16.05 21.25 -11.75
N LYS A 100 17.12 20.68 -11.18
CA LYS A 100 18.36 20.33 -11.90
C LYS A 100 18.18 19.32 -13.03
N PHE A 101 17.12 18.52 -12.96
CA PHE A 101 16.81 17.43 -13.90
C PHE A 101 15.52 17.69 -14.69
N SER A 102 14.75 18.73 -14.33
CA SER A 102 13.54 19.09 -15.04
C SER A 102 13.87 19.68 -16.40
N LYS A 103 12.99 19.43 -17.37
CA LYS A 103 13.00 20.11 -18.67
C LYS A 103 12.84 21.63 -18.52
N PHE A 104 12.30 22.08 -17.39
CA PHE A 104 12.08 23.49 -17.06
C PHE A 104 12.85 23.82 -15.76
N PRO A 105 14.08 24.34 -15.85
CA PRO A 105 14.93 24.58 -14.66
C PRO A 105 14.34 25.56 -13.65
N ASP A 106 13.45 26.46 -14.11
CA ASP A 106 12.76 27.43 -13.28
C ASP A 106 11.53 26.84 -12.55
N GLU A 107 11.13 25.61 -12.89
CA GLU A 107 10.07 24.92 -12.17
C GLU A 107 10.56 24.52 -10.79
N LYS A 108 9.97 25.14 -9.77
CA LYS A 108 10.13 24.76 -8.36
C LYS A 108 9.36 23.47 -8.08
N GLU A 109 9.77 22.38 -8.71
CA GLU A 109 9.16 21.07 -8.61
C GLU A 109 9.78 20.27 -7.46
N ILE A 110 8.91 19.66 -6.65
CA ILE A 110 9.26 18.68 -5.63
C ILE A 110 8.61 17.36 -6.00
N LEU A 111 9.45 16.32 -6.13
CA LEU A 111 9.02 14.96 -6.44
C LEU A 111 9.11 14.10 -5.18
N PHE A 112 7.98 13.54 -4.77
CA PHE A 112 7.95 12.53 -3.71
C PHE A 112 8.16 11.15 -4.31
N SER A 113 8.92 10.35 -3.58
CA SER A 113 9.02 8.92 -3.83
C SER A 113 7.64 8.23 -3.71
N THR A 114 7.54 7.06 -4.32
CA THR A 114 6.42 6.12 -4.14
C THR A 114 6.14 5.85 -2.65
N HIS A 115 4.88 5.57 -2.31
CA HIS A 115 4.40 5.21 -0.96
C HIS A 115 4.27 6.37 0.04
N ALA A 116 4.35 7.62 -0.41
CA ALA A 116 3.98 8.75 0.43
C ALA A 116 2.51 8.63 0.86
N VAL A 117 2.27 8.69 2.18
CA VAL A 117 0.93 8.64 2.78
C VAL A 117 0.59 10.01 3.35
N PHE A 118 -0.65 10.43 3.12
CA PHE A 118 -1.17 11.73 3.51
C PHE A 118 -2.49 11.58 4.26
N ARG A 119 -2.70 12.39 5.28
CA ARG A 119 -3.98 12.53 5.96
C ARG A 119 -4.79 13.67 5.35
N ILE A 120 -6.05 13.42 4.99
CA ILE A 120 -6.97 14.45 4.54
C ILE A 120 -7.47 15.23 5.75
N ARG A 121 -7.09 16.51 5.85
CA ARG A 121 -7.42 17.38 7.00
C ARG A 121 -8.63 18.26 6.76
N GLN A 122 -8.74 18.82 5.56
CA GLN A 122 -9.82 19.75 5.23
C GLN A 122 -10.18 19.60 3.76
N ILE A 123 -11.48 19.64 3.48
CA ILE A 123 -12.03 19.69 2.12
C ILE A 123 -12.92 20.93 2.09
N LYS A 124 -12.71 21.81 1.13
CA LYS A 124 -13.49 23.04 0.97
C LYS A 124 -13.69 23.34 -0.50
N GLU A 125 -14.92 23.64 -0.88
CA GLU A 125 -15.24 24.21 -2.18
C GLU A 125 -14.88 25.71 -2.19
N ILE A 126 -14.14 26.14 -3.21
CA ILE A 126 -13.72 27.53 -3.36
C ILE A 126 -13.96 28.03 -4.79
N GLN A 127 -14.15 29.33 -4.91
CA GLN A 127 -14.10 30.03 -6.18
C GLN A 127 -12.66 30.50 -6.41
N GLU A 128 -12.03 30.03 -7.49
CA GLU A 128 -10.68 30.40 -7.89
C GLU A 128 -10.74 31.05 -9.27
N GLU A 129 -10.52 32.36 -9.33
CA GLU A 129 -10.75 33.14 -10.55
C GLU A 129 -12.20 32.90 -11.04
N GLU A 130 -12.36 32.36 -12.25
CA GLU A 130 -13.64 32.02 -12.87
C GLU A 130 -14.03 30.53 -12.67
N MET A 131 -13.18 29.75 -12.00
CA MET A 131 -13.38 28.30 -11.84
C MET A 131 -13.87 27.94 -10.44
N LYS A 132 -14.84 27.04 -10.40
CA LYS A 132 -15.28 26.39 -9.16
C LYS A 132 -14.45 25.14 -8.92
N ILE A 133 -13.63 25.14 -7.86
CA ILE A 133 -12.70 24.03 -7.58
C ILE A 133 -12.76 23.59 -6.11
N TRP A 134 -12.31 22.37 -5.84
CA TRP A 134 -12.18 21.82 -4.51
C TRP A 134 -10.77 21.99 -3.98
N GLN A 135 -10.62 22.62 -2.83
CA GLN A 135 -9.37 22.68 -2.08
C GLN A 135 -9.32 21.54 -1.07
N VAL A 136 -8.28 20.72 -1.15
CA VAL A 136 -8.04 19.59 -0.24
C VAL A 136 -6.72 19.81 0.49
N LYS A 137 -6.77 20.01 1.80
CA LYS A 137 -5.57 20.11 2.64
C LYS A 137 -5.15 18.71 3.09
N LEU A 138 -3.91 18.38 2.76
CA LEU A 138 -3.25 17.14 3.11
C LEU A 138 -2.13 17.42 4.13
N THR A 139 -1.81 16.45 4.96
CA THR A 139 -0.62 16.47 5.80
C THR A 139 0.14 15.17 5.59
N LEU A 140 1.41 15.28 5.21
CA LEU A 140 2.32 14.14 5.13
C LEU A 140 2.34 13.45 6.49
N THR A 141 2.22 12.13 6.49
CA THR A 141 2.15 11.35 7.72
C THR A 141 2.98 10.07 7.62
N SER A 142 3.23 9.45 8.76
CA SER A 142 3.88 8.15 8.88
C SER A 142 3.43 7.43 10.15
N ASP A 143 3.74 6.13 10.23
CA ASP A 143 3.40 5.27 11.37
C ASP A 143 3.96 5.78 12.71
N SER A 144 5.00 6.62 12.71
CA SER A 144 5.56 7.20 13.93
C SER A 144 4.79 8.41 14.45
N ILE A 145 3.93 9.03 13.62
CA ILE A 145 3.22 10.28 13.95
C ILE A 145 1.71 10.08 14.01
N ASP A 146 1.13 9.25 13.14
CA ASP A 146 -0.31 9.00 13.11
C ASP A 146 -0.65 7.72 13.86
N GLU A 147 -1.20 7.87 15.07
CA GLU A 147 -1.59 6.76 15.94
C GLU A 147 -2.59 5.80 15.27
N LYS A 148 -3.52 6.31 14.45
CA LYS A 148 -4.49 5.48 13.74
C LYS A 148 -3.81 4.66 12.65
N LEU A 149 -2.88 5.27 11.92
CA LEU A 149 -2.04 4.57 10.95
C LEU A 149 -1.15 3.53 11.65
N SER A 150 -0.53 3.88 12.78
CA SER A 150 0.28 2.97 13.60
C SER A 150 -0.53 1.77 14.09
N ALA A 151 -1.72 2.01 14.63
CA ALA A 151 -2.64 0.97 15.09
C ALA A 151 -3.06 0.04 13.93
N LEU A 152 -3.37 0.62 12.77
CA LEU A 152 -3.71 -0.14 11.57
C LEU A 152 -2.53 -0.99 11.09
N THR A 153 -1.32 -0.42 10.99
CA THR A 153 -0.11 -1.16 10.60
C THR A 153 0.18 -2.29 11.59
N ASN A 154 -0.01 -2.06 12.89
CA ASN A 154 0.18 -3.08 13.91
C ASN A 154 -0.86 -4.18 13.82
N GLN A 155 -2.13 -3.85 13.61
CA GLN A 155 -3.18 -4.85 13.40
C GLN A 155 -2.88 -5.72 12.19
N ILE A 156 -2.53 -5.10 11.05
CA ILE A 156 -2.12 -5.83 9.83
C ILE A 156 -0.90 -6.71 10.11
N ARG A 157 0.07 -6.23 10.90
CA ARG A 157 1.26 -7.01 11.27
C ARG A 157 0.93 -8.20 12.18
N MET A 158 -0.04 -8.05 13.08
CA MET A 158 -0.50 -9.13 13.95
C MET A 158 -1.32 -10.18 13.18
N GLU A 159 -2.14 -9.75 12.22
CA GLU A 159 -2.95 -10.66 11.41
C GLU A 159 -2.14 -11.43 10.36
N ILE A 160 -1.06 -10.84 9.85
CA ILE A 160 -0.23 -11.45 8.82
C ILE A 160 1.01 -12.08 9.47
N THR A 161 0.87 -13.35 9.85
CA THR A 161 1.94 -14.16 10.44
C THR A 161 2.98 -14.60 9.40
N GLY A 162 4.22 -14.86 9.85
CA GLY A 162 5.32 -15.35 9.01
C GLY A 162 6.31 -14.29 8.52
N THR A 163 7.35 -14.74 7.81
CA THR A 163 8.41 -13.89 7.25
C THR A 163 8.55 -14.11 5.74
N GLY A 164 9.13 -13.14 5.03
CA GLY A 164 9.41 -13.24 3.60
C GLY A 164 8.17 -13.54 2.74
N TRP A 165 8.31 -14.50 1.83
CA TRP A 165 7.26 -14.89 0.88
C TRP A 165 6.00 -15.45 1.53
N LYS A 166 6.11 -16.12 2.70
CA LYS A 166 4.94 -16.62 3.45
C LYS A 166 4.01 -15.48 3.84
N ARG A 167 4.62 -14.39 4.34
CA ARG A 167 3.91 -13.17 4.71
C ARG A 167 3.23 -12.52 3.49
N MET A 168 3.91 -12.54 2.34
CA MET A 168 3.35 -12.03 1.07
C MET A 168 2.13 -12.84 0.61
N GLY A 169 2.19 -14.17 0.66
CA GLY A 169 1.07 -15.04 0.29
C GLY A 169 -0.18 -14.76 1.13
N ILE A 170 -0.01 -14.65 2.45
CA ILE A 170 -1.12 -14.30 3.36
C ILE A 170 -1.66 -12.89 3.09
N LEU A 171 -0.78 -11.91 2.81
CA LEU A 171 -1.20 -10.55 2.47
C LEU A 171 -2.05 -10.53 1.19
N LEU A 172 -1.61 -11.20 0.12
CA LEU A 172 -2.35 -11.29 -1.14
C LEU A 172 -3.74 -11.91 -0.92
N TRP A 173 -3.80 -12.98 -0.14
CA TRP A 173 -5.06 -13.63 0.21
C TRP A 173 -6.01 -12.69 0.97
N LYS A 174 -5.51 -11.97 1.99
CA LYS A 174 -6.30 -10.98 2.74
C LYS A 174 -6.77 -9.80 1.89
N MET A 175 -6.05 -9.47 0.82
CA MET A 175 -6.47 -8.46 -0.17
C MET A 175 -7.47 -9.00 -1.21
N GLY A 176 -7.86 -10.28 -1.13
CA GLY A 176 -8.76 -10.94 -2.09
C GLY A 176 -8.07 -11.40 -3.38
N GLU A 177 -6.76 -11.25 -3.48
CA GLU A 177 -5.94 -11.65 -4.63
C GLU A 177 -5.59 -13.14 -4.55
N ASN A 178 -6.63 -13.98 -4.55
CA ASN A 178 -6.53 -15.43 -4.29
C ASN A 178 -5.58 -16.15 -5.24
N ASP A 179 -5.65 -15.87 -6.54
CA ASP A 179 -4.82 -16.54 -7.56
C ASP A 179 -3.34 -16.23 -7.37
N LYS A 180 -3.01 -14.97 -7.03
CA LYS A 180 -1.62 -14.55 -6.76
C LYS A 180 -1.12 -15.17 -5.46
N ALA A 181 -1.97 -15.25 -4.44
CA ALA A 181 -1.62 -15.91 -3.18
C ALA A 181 -1.28 -17.40 -3.41
N GLU A 182 -2.10 -18.10 -4.20
CA GLU A 182 -1.88 -19.51 -4.56
C GLU A 182 -0.56 -19.69 -5.31
N GLN A 183 -0.26 -18.83 -6.30
CA GLN A 183 1.02 -18.84 -7.01
C GLN A 183 2.22 -18.68 -6.07
N VAL A 184 2.13 -17.78 -5.08
CA VAL A 184 3.22 -17.60 -4.10
C VAL A 184 3.42 -18.85 -3.25
N PHE A 185 2.36 -19.49 -2.78
CA PHE A 185 2.47 -20.73 -2.01
C PHE A 185 3.00 -21.90 -2.84
N THR A 186 2.61 -22.01 -4.11
CA THR A 186 3.17 -23.01 -5.04
C THR A 186 4.65 -22.76 -5.29
N MET A 187 5.05 -21.52 -5.58
CA MET A 187 6.45 -21.14 -5.74
C MET A 187 7.28 -21.51 -4.49
N LEU A 188 6.75 -21.26 -3.29
CA LEU A 188 7.41 -21.63 -2.04
C LEU A 188 7.61 -23.15 -1.92
N LEU A 189 6.65 -23.96 -2.37
CA LEU A 189 6.77 -25.42 -2.39
C LEU A 189 7.86 -25.89 -3.35
N ASP A 190 8.02 -25.20 -4.49
CA ASP A 190 8.98 -25.56 -5.54
C ASP A 190 10.41 -25.12 -5.20
N GLN A 191 10.58 -23.97 -4.53
CA GLN A 191 11.91 -23.42 -4.21
C GLN A 191 12.57 -24.11 -3.01
N GLU A 192 11.79 -24.57 -2.04
CA GLU A 192 12.30 -25.21 -0.83
C GLU A 192 11.71 -26.63 -0.69
N PRO A 193 12.02 -27.55 -1.64
CA PRO A 193 11.43 -28.88 -1.65
C PRO A 193 11.83 -29.71 -0.43
N ASP A 194 12.97 -29.42 0.20
CA ASP A 194 13.44 -30.17 1.36
C ASP A 194 13.01 -29.52 2.69
N ASP A 195 12.46 -28.30 2.68
CA ASP A 195 11.92 -27.68 3.89
C ASP A 195 10.51 -28.21 4.19
N VAL A 196 10.52 -29.28 4.98
CA VAL A 196 9.33 -29.96 5.49
C VAL A 196 8.40 -29.02 6.28
N ASN A 197 8.94 -28.03 7.01
CA ASN A 197 8.12 -27.07 7.74
C ASN A 197 7.46 -26.06 6.79
N ASN A 198 8.20 -25.60 5.78
CA ASN A 198 7.67 -24.75 4.73
C ASN A 198 6.54 -25.45 3.96
N LYS A 199 6.72 -26.73 3.61
CA LYS A 199 5.69 -27.54 2.95
C LYS A 199 4.42 -27.67 3.76
N ALA A 200 4.53 -28.06 5.04
CA ALA A 200 3.37 -28.16 5.92
C ALA A 200 2.64 -26.82 6.06
N TYR A 201 3.39 -25.72 6.17
CA TYR A 201 2.80 -24.38 6.22
C TYR A 201 2.05 -24.01 4.94
N CYS A 202 2.66 -24.20 3.76
CA CYS A 202 2.05 -23.85 2.48
C CYS A 202 0.79 -24.67 2.22
N TYR A 203 0.82 -25.99 2.46
CA TYR A 203 -0.38 -26.82 2.34
C TYR A 203 -1.49 -26.38 3.31
N ASN A 204 -1.15 -26.07 4.56
CA ASN A 204 -2.13 -25.55 5.51
C ASN A 204 -2.76 -24.21 5.06
N ALA A 205 -1.93 -23.31 4.52
CA ALA A 205 -2.40 -22.02 4.01
C ALA A 205 -3.32 -22.19 2.79
N MET A 206 -2.96 -23.05 1.84
CA MET A 206 -3.80 -23.36 0.68
C MET A 206 -5.12 -24.04 1.09
N GLY A 207 -5.09 -24.97 2.07
CA GLY A 207 -6.30 -25.58 2.62
C GLY A 207 -7.25 -24.54 3.21
N LEU A 208 -6.72 -23.60 3.99
CA LEU A 208 -7.50 -22.51 4.57
C LEU A 208 -8.10 -21.57 3.50
N MET A 209 -7.36 -21.31 2.42
CA MET A 209 -7.87 -20.52 1.31
C MET A 209 -9.06 -21.22 0.62
N LYS A 210 -8.94 -22.52 0.32
CA LYS A 210 -10.01 -23.30 -0.33
C LYS A 210 -11.23 -23.46 0.57
N ASP A 211 -11.03 -23.63 1.88
CA ASP A 211 -12.11 -23.66 2.88
C ASP A 211 -12.91 -22.35 2.89
N LYS A 212 -12.23 -21.20 2.88
CA LYS A 212 -12.92 -19.89 2.78
C LYS A 212 -13.62 -19.65 1.45
N GLN A 213 -13.27 -20.39 0.40
CA GLN A 213 -13.95 -20.38 -0.90
C GLN A 213 -15.11 -21.39 -0.98
N GLY A 214 -15.35 -22.19 0.08
CA GLY A 214 -16.37 -23.24 0.11
C GLY A 214 -15.97 -24.52 -0.64
N GLN A 215 -14.70 -24.66 -1.03
CA GLN A 215 -14.16 -25.85 -1.72
C GLN A 215 -13.63 -26.85 -0.68
N TYR A 216 -14.53 -27.43 0.10
CA TYR A 216 -14.18 -28.22 1.28
C TYR A 216 -13.38 -29.49 0.94
N ASP A 217 -13.72 -30.21 -0.12
CA ASP A 217 -13.00 -31.44 -0.51
C ASP A 217 -11.52 -31.14 -0.83
N VAL A 218 -11.28 -30.08 -1.60
CA VAL A 218 -9.92 -29.63 -1.95
C VAL A 218 -9.18 -29.11 -0.71
N ALA A 219 -9.90 -28.44 0.20
CA ALA A 219 -9.33 -27.98 1.46
C ALA A 219 -8.85 -29.14 2.33
N ILE A 220 -9.65 -30.21 2.43
CA ILE A 220 -9.33 -31.44 3.17
C ILE A 220 -8.05 -32.07 2.61
N ASP A 221 -7.94 -32.23 1.28
CA ASP A 221 -6.73 -32.79 0.66
C ASP A 221 -5.46 -32.02 1.05
N PHE A 222 -5.54 -30.69 1.11
CA PHE A 222 -4.42 -29.85 1.53
C PHE A 222 -4.13 -29.95 3.02
N TYR A 223 -5.16 -30.00 3.87
CA TYR A 223 -4.98 -30.20 5.30
C TYR A 223 -4.37 -31.57 5.62
N GLU A 224 -4.80 -32.63 4.94
CA GLU A 224 -4.23 -33.97 5.09
C GLU A 224 -2.74 -33.99 4.71
N LYS A 225 -2.35 -33.34 3.60
CA LYS A 225 -0.93 -33.20 3.21
C LYS A 225 -0.11 -32.47 4.27
N SER A 226 -0.63 -31.39 4.83
CA SER A 226 0.01 -30.65 5.94
C SER A 226 0.14 -31.51 7.19
N LEU A 227 -0.93 -32.22 7.57
CA LEU A 227 -0.98 -33.04 8.77
C LEU A 227 -0.03 -34.23 8.68
N ALA A 228 -0.02 -34.96 7.57
CA ALA A 228 0.87 -36.09 7.34
C ALA A 228 2.35 -35.71 7.48
N ILE A 229 2.70 -34.48 7.12
CA ILE A 229 4.06 -33.95 7.31
C ILE A 229 4.35 -33.69 8.80
N ARG A 230 3.41 -33.07 9.53
CA ARG A 230 3.56 -32.77 10.96
C ARG A 230 3.61 -34.03 11.82
N GLU A 231 2.80 -35.03 11.49
CA GLU A 231 2.77 -36.33 12.19
C GLU A 231 4.07 -37.11 12.03
N LYS A 232 4.67 -37.11 10.82
CA LYS A 232 6.01 -37.69 10.62
C LYS A 232 7.09 -37.02 11.47
N LYS A 233 6.88 -35.78 11.89
CA LYS A 233 7.82 -35.01 12.73
C LYS A 233 7.63 -35.26 14.23
N SER A 234 6.43 -35.61 14.67
CA SER A 234 6.10 -35.89 16.08
C SER A 234 5.23 -37.15 16.21
N PRO A 235 5.84 -38.35 16.18
CA PRO A 235 5.09 -39.62 16.21
C PRO A 235 4.30 -39.89 17.50
N SER A 236 4.47 -39.08 18.56
CA SER A 236 3.94 -39.35 19.89
C SER A 236 2.44 -39.05 20.08
N GLU A 237 1.80 -38.31 19.16
CA GLU A 237 0.35 -37.98 19.22
C GLU A 237 -0.48 -38.62 18.10
N SER A 238 0.16 -39.19 17.08
CA SER A 238 -0.49 -39.69 15.86
C SER A 238 -1.34 -40.96 16.05
N SER A 239 -1.17 -41.70 17.14
CA SER A 239 -1.89 -42.97 17.37
C SER A 239 -3.35 -42.79 17.76
N LEU A 240 -3.73 -41.65 18.34
CA LEU A 240 -5.11 -41.41 18.81
C LEU A 240 -5.99 -40.74 17.74
N ILE A 241 -5.45 -39.82 16.94
CA ILE A 241 -6.25 -39.03 15.98
C ILE A 241 -6.51 -39.81 14.68
N GLY A 242 -5.55 -40.62 14.22
CA GLY A 242 -5.75 -41.52 13.08
C GLY A 242 -6.90 -42.52 13.31
N TYR A 243 -7.10 -42.96 14.57
CA TYR A 243 -8.20 -43.83 14.96
C TYR A 243 -9.58 -43.14 14.81
N PHE A 244 -9.69 -41.85 15.13
CA PHE A 244 -10.95 -41.09 15.00
C PHE A 244 -11.32 -40.80 13.55
N LEU A 245 -10.34 -40.48 12.70
CA LEU A 245 -10.58 -40.24 11.27
C LEU A 245 -10.99 -41.52 10.51
N GLN A 246 -10.45 -42.68 10.91
CA GLN A 246 -10.82 -43.97 10.32
C GLN A 246 -12.26 -44.41 10.70
N GLN A 247 -12.75 -44.05 11.89
CA GLN A 247 -14.13 -44.32 12.30
C GLN A 247 -15.17 -43.42 11.62
N HIS A 248 -14.83 -42.18 11.27
CA HIS A 248 -15.74 -41.31 10.51
C HIS A 248 -15.84 -41.71 9.04
N ARG A 249 -14.76 -42.24 8.43
CA ARG A 249 -14.75 -42.76 7.06
C ARG A 249 -15.56 -44.05 6.85
N SER A 250 -15.90 -44.76 7.91
CA SER A 250 -16.67 -46.01 7.87
C SER A 250 -18.15 -45.82 8.24
N ARG A 251 -18.59 -44.56 8.46
CA ARG A 251 -19.97 -44.19 8.80
C ARG A 251 -20.65 -43.27 7.79
N VAL A 252 -20.05 -43.09 6.61
CA VAL A 252 -20.65 -42.48 5.42
C VAL A 252 -20.67 -43.55 4.34
#